data_AF-A0A958RBA0-F1
#
_entry.id   AF-A0A958RBA0-F1
#
_cell.length_a   1.000
_cell.length_b   1.000
_cell.length_c   1.000
_cell.angle_alpha   90.00
_cell.angle_beta   90.00
_cell.angle_gamma   90.00
#
_symmetry.space_group_name_H-M   'P 1'
#
loop_
_entity.id
_entity.type
_entity.pdbx_description
1 polymer ?
#
loop_
_entity_poly.entity_id
_entity_poly.type
_entity_poly.pdbx_seq_one_letter_code
_entity_poly.pdbx_strand_id
1 'polypeptide(L)'
;MSFYAPLHIEFFSAKAGMTKQEVMELTKSTIIDYLSSNIKCLRRKAGFSQEELALKIGLNRGNIASYENGTAEPKICNLLKLSKIFGVSIMDLTMKDLGD
;
A
#
# COMPACT_ATOMS: atom_id res chain seq x y z
N MET A 1 -17.35 15.51 -2.61
CA MET A 1 -17.06 16.03 -1.26
C MET A 1 -16.48 14.90 -0.44
N SER A 2 -15.19 14.99 -0.11
CA SER A 2 -14.45 13.97 0.64
C SER A 2 -14.98 13.93 2.07
N PHE A 3 -15.69 12.86 2.44
CA PHE A 3 -16.14 12.66 3.81
C PHE A 3 -14.94 12.28 4.68
N TYR A 4 -14.69 13.11 5.68
CA TYR A 4 -13.64 13.02 6.68
C TYR A 4 -13.61 11.63 7.34
N ALA A 5 -12.47 10.94 7.19
CA ALA A 5 -12.08 9.68 7.82
C ALA A 5 -12.40 9.49 9.33
N PRO A 6 -12.40 10.53 10.22
CA PRO A 6 -12.66 10.31 11.64
C PRO A 6 -14.04 9.71 11.97
N LEU A 7 -15.10 9.97 11.19
CA LEU A 7 -16.44 9.43 11.46
C LEU A 7 -16.56 7.92 11.18
N HIS A 8 -15.78 7.39 10.24
CA HIS A 8 -15.85 5.97 9.86
C HIS A 8 -15.22 5.07 10.93
N ILE A 9 -14.10 5.51 11.53
CA ILE A 9 -13.38 4.74 12.56
C ILE A 9 -14.24 4.62 13.83
N GLU A 10 -14.85 5.71 14.29
CA GLU A 10 -15.72 5.73 15.48
C GLU A 10 -16.96 4.86 15.25
N PHE A 11 -17.57 4.94 14.06
CA PHE A 11 -18.71 4.11 13.68
C PHE A 11 -18.35 2.61 13.63
N PHE A 12 -17.19 2.27 13.05
CA PHE A 12 -16.73 0.88 12.93
C PHE A 12 -16.34 0.30 14.29
N SER A 13 -15.66 1.08 15.14
CA SER A 13 -15.34 0.74 16.53
C SER A 13 -16.60 0.41 17.33
N ALA A 14 -17.63 1.26 17.28
CA ALA A 14 -18.89 1.04 17.97
C ALA A 14 -19.67 -0.17 17.45
N LYS A 15 -19.64 -0.43 16.13
CA LYS A 15 -20.40 -1.53 15.50
C LYS A 15 -19.72 -2.90 15.67
N ALA A 16 -18.40 -2.94 15.67
CA ALA A 16 -17.61 -4.17 15.81
C ALA A 16 -17.27 -4.50 17.28
N GLY A 17 -17.57 -3.60 18.23
CA GLY A 17 -17.18 -3.76 19.64
C GLY A 17 -15.67 -3.68 19.86
N MET A 18 -14.93 -3.07 18.93
CA MET A 18 -13.48 -2.94 18.96
C MET A 18 -13.07 -1.58 19.49
N THR A 19 -11.94 -1.50 20.17
CA THR A 19 -11.33 -0.22 20.56
C THR A 19 -10.80 0.54 19.34
N LYS A 20 -10.64 1.85 19.47
CA LYS A 20 -10.06 2.71 18.42
C LYS A 20 -8.65 2.27 18.00
N GLN A 21 -7.87 1.72 18.93
CA GLN A 21 -6.52 1.20 18.67
C GLN A 21 -6.56 -0.08 17.84
N GLU A 22 -7.45 -1.01 18.15
CA GLU A 22 -7.63 -2.24 17.38
C GLU A 22 -8.14 -1.96 15.97
N VAL A 23 -9.08 -1.01 15.81
CA VAL A 23 -9.53 -0.58 14.48
C VAL A 23 -8.38 0.06 13.70
N MET A 24 -7.56 0.91 14.33
CA MET A 24 -6.39 1.52 13.68
C MET A 24 -5.39 0.45 13.21
N GLU A 25 -5.08 -0.53 14.05
CA GLU A 25 -4.15 -1.60 13.72
C GLU A 25 -4.68 -2.49 12.59
N LEU A 26 -5.98 -2.81 12.60
CA LEU A 26 -6.62 -3.56 11.52
C LEU A 26 -6.56 -2.79 10.19
N THR A 27 -6.86 -1.48 10.21
CA THR A 27 -6.77 -0.65 8.99
C THR A 27 -5.34 -0.58 8.46
N LYS A 28 -4.35 -0.49 9.35
CA LYS A 28 -2.94 -0.51 8.98
C LYS A 28 -2.57 -1.85 8.32
N SER A 29 -2.99 -2.97 8.91
CA SER A 29 -2.77 -4.30 8.34
C SER A 29 -3.34 -4.40 6.92
N THR A 30 -4.61 -4.02 6.73
CA THR A 30 -5.26 -4.07 5.41
C THR A 30 -4.56 -3.18 4.37
N ILE A 31 -4.11 -1.98 4.76
CA ILE A 31 -3.36 -1.09 3.87
C ILE A 31 -2.03 -1.73 3.44
N ILE A 32 -1.32 -2.38 4.36
CA ILE A 32 -0.05 -3.06 4.07
C ILE A 32 -0.28 -4.25 3.13
N ASP A 33 -1.36 -5.01 3.35
CA ASP A 33 -1.73 -6.14 2.50
C ASP A 33 -1.99 -5.68 1.06
N TYR A 34 -2.82 -4.64 0.86
CA TYR A 34 -3.05 -4.08 -0.47
C TYR A 34 -1.79 -3.47 -1.09
N LEU A 35 -1.02 -2.70 -0.32
CA LEU A 35 0.18 -2.07 -0.85
C LEU A 35 1.20 -3.10 -1.35
N SER A 36 1.45 -4.14 -0.57
CA SER A 36 2.41 -5.19 -0.90
C SER A 36 1.97 -6.01 -2.12
N SER A 37 0.71 -6.42 -2.17
CA SER A 37 0.14 -7.17 -3.29
C SER A 37 0.10 -6.33 -4.58
N ASN A 38 -0.29 -5.06 -4.49
CA ASN A 38 -0.40 -4.15 -5.62
C ASN A 38 0.96 -3.84 -6.25
N ILE A 39 1.99 -3.57 -5.44
CA ILE A 39 3.35 -3.34 -5.96
C ILE A 39 3.80 -4.55 -6.79
N LYS A 40 3.59 -5.76 -6.26
CA LYS A 40 3.95 -7.01 -6.93
C LYS A 40 3.14 -7.23 -8.21
N CYS A 41 1.84 -6.99 -8.16
CA CYS A 41 0.93 -7.11 -9.30
C CYS A 41 1.33 -6.15 -10.43
N LEU A 42 1.44 -4.85 -10.13
CA LEU A 42 1.78 -3.81 -11.10
C LEU A 42 3.18 -3.99 -11.68
N ARG A 43 4.16 -4.38 -10.85
CA ARG A 43 5.51 -4.70 -11.34
C ARG A 43 5.47 -5.83 -12.39
N ARG A 44 4.73 -6.90 -12.11
CA ARG A 44 4.58 -8.04 -13.03
C ARG A 44 3.83 -7.64 -14.30
N LYS A 45 2.73 -6.87 -14.17
CA LYS A 45 1.97 -6.33 -15.31
C LYS A 45 2.86 -5.42 -16.20
N ALA A 46 3.81 -4.70 -15.60
CA ALA A 46 4.80 -3.89 -16.32
C ALA A 46 6.02 -4.68 -16.86
N GLY A 47 6.10 -5.99 -16.61
CA GLY A 47 7.19 -6.85 -17.10
C GLY A 47 8.54 -6.65 -16.40
N PHE A 48 8.59 -5.99 -15.25
CA PHE A 48 9.85 -5.73 -14.54
C PHE A 48 10.18 -6.86 -13.56
N SER A 49 11.46 -7.23 -13.47
CA SER A 49 12.04 -7.90 -12.32
C SER A 49 12.10 -6.96 -11.11
N GLN A 50 12.29 -7.51 -9.91
CA GLN A 50 12.46 -6.70 -8.70
C GLN A 50 13.68 -5.77 -8.79
N GLU A 51 14.77 -6.23 -9.41
CA GLU A 51 15.98 -5.45 -9.62
C GLU A 51 15.70 -4.27 -10.58
N GLU A 52 15.02 -4.51 -11.70
CA GLU A 52 14.70 -3.45 -12.66
C GLU A 52 13.79 -2.38 -12.08
N LEU A 53 12.77 -2.76 -11.29
CA LEU A 53 11.95 -1.79 -10.59
C LEU A 53 12.77 -0.98 -9.60
N ALA A 54 13.64 -1.64 -8.83
CA ALA A 54 14.50 -0.99 -7.85
C ALA A 54 15.39 0.07 -8.50
N LEU A 55 16.06 -0.28 -9.59
CA LEU A 55 16.90 0.64 -10.37
C LEU A 55 16.10 1.85 -10.86
N LYS A 56 14.87 1.66 -11.37
CA LYS A 56 14.02 2.75 -11.84
C LYS A 56 13.63 3.75 -10.75
N ILE A 57 13.53 3.32 -9.49
CA ILE A 57 13.21 4.21 -8.35
C ILE A 57 14.41 4.59 -7.48
N GLY A 58 15.62 4.14 -7.85
CA GLY A 58 16.86 4.42 -7.13
C GLY A 58 16.95 3.70 -5.79
N LEU A 59 16.54 2.45 -5.73
CA LEU A 59 16.64 1.54 -4.57
C LEU A 59 17.40 0.27 -4.96
N ASN A 60 17.63 -0.61 -3.98
CA ASN A 60 18.12 -1.96 -4.24
C ASN A 60 16.96 -2.97 -4.34
N ARG A 61 17.21 -4.14 -4.94
CA ARG A 61 16.22 -5.23 -5.05
C ARG A 61 15.63 -5.68 -3.71
N GLY A 62 16.44 -5.67 -2.66
CA GLY A 62 16.02 -6.02 -1.31
C GLY A 62 14.87 -5.13 -0.82
N ASN A 63 14.90 -3.83 -1.10
CA ASN A 63 13.81 -2.92 -0.77
C ASN A 63 12.50 -3.34 -1.45
N ILE A 64 12.54 -3.63 -2.75
CA ILE A 64 11.35 -4.08 -3.49
C ILE A 64 10.84 -5.40 -2.93
N ALA A 65 11.72 -6.36 -2.66
CA ALA A 65 11.33 -7.64 -2.08
C ALA A 65 10.66 -7.48 -0.70
N SER A 66 11.19 -6.61 0.16
CA SER A 66 10.58 -6.31 1.47
C SER A 66 9.22 -5.64 1.33
N TYR A 67 9.05 -4.73 0.38
CA TYR A 67 7.76 -4.08 0.12
C TYR A 67 6.72 -5.08 -0.39
N GLU A 68 7.09 -5.95 -1.32
CA GLU A 68 6.18 -6.98 -1.87
C GLU A 68 5.81 -8.08 -0.88
N ASN A 69 6.59 -8.25 0.19
CA ASN A 69 6.33 -9.20 1.26
C ASN A 69 5.70 -8.55 2.50
N GLY A 70 5.42 -7.24 2.47
CA GLY A 70 4.87 -6.50 3.61
C GLY A 70 5.80 -6.38 4.82
N THR A 71 7.08 -6.75 4.70
CA THR A 71 8.04 -6.73 5.84
C THR A 71 8.70 -5.38 6.06
N ALA A 72 8.53 -4.44 5.12
CA ALA A 72 8.90 -3.05 5.31
C ALA A 72 7.93 -2.13 4.56
N GLU A 73 7.72 -0.94 5.13
CA GLU A 73 6.87 0.09 4.52
C GLU A 73 7.70 1.03 3.62
N PRO A 74 7.24 1.34 2.39
CA PRO A 74 7.86 2.37 1.57
C PRO A 74 7.72 3.75 2.22
N LYS A 75 8.83 4.49 2.32
CA LYS A 75 8.77 5.93 2.66
C LYS A 75 7.93 6.67 1.62
N ILE A 76 7.30 7.78 2.02
CA ILE A 76 6.43 8.58 1.14
C ILE A 76 7.08 8.94 -0.20
N CYS A 77 8.37 9.26 -0.23
CA CYS A 77 9.10 9.54 -1.46
C CYS A 77 9.14 8.33 -2.42
N ASN A 78 9.28 7.11 -1.89
CA ASN A 78 9.28 5.89 -2.70
C ASN A 78 7.86 5.54 -3.16
N LEU A 79 6.86 5.77 -2.31
CA LEU A 79 5.46 5.60 -2.66
C LEU A 79 5.04 6.50 -3.83
N LEU A 80 5.49 7.77 -3.82
CA LEU A 80 5.30 8.71 -4.92
C LEU A 80 5.99 8.24 -6.22
N LYS A 81 7.21 7.70 -6.13
CA LYS A 81 7.92 7.15 -7.30
C LYS A 81 7.20 5.94 -7.88
N LEU A 82 6.71 5.02 -7.03
CA LEU A 82 5.93 3.85 -7.44
C LEU A 82 4.64 4.28 -8.14
N SER A 83 3.90 5.21 -7.53
CA SER A 83 2.70 5.83 -8.12
C SER A 83 2.98 6.41 -9.52
N LYS A 84 4.08 7.15 -9.67
CA LYS A 84 4.49 7.72 -10.96
C LYS A 84 4.87 6.66 -12.00
N ILE A 85 5.61 5.62 -11.60
CA ILE A 85 6.02 4.54 -12.53
C ILE A 85 4.82 3.74 -13.02
N PHE A 86 3.88 3.41 -12.14
CA PHE A 86 2.73 2.59 -12.49
C PHE A 86 1.55 3.38 -13.05
N GLY A 87 1.59 4.72 -12.96
CA GLY A 87 0.51 5.57 -13.45
C GLY A 87 -0.78 5.46 -12.62
N VAL A 88 -0.66 5.10 -11.35
CA VAL A 88 -1.79 4.95 -10.40
C VAL A 88 -1.66 5.94 -9.25
N SER A 89 -2.78 6.32 -8.62
CA SER A 89 -2.70 7.19 -7.44
C SER A 89 -2.17 6.43 -6.23
N ILE A 90 -1.61 7.14 -5.25
CA ILE A 90 -1.23 6.54 -3.95
C ILE A 90 -2.43 5.90 -3.26
N MET A 91 -3.61 6.51 -3.39
CA MET A 91 -4.85 5.98 -2.82
C MET A 91 -5.20 4.63 -3.44
N ASP A 92 -5.12 4.50 -4.77
CA ASP A 92 -5.38 3.21 -5.43
C ASP A 92 -4.36 2.15 -4.99
N LEU A 93 -3.09 2.55 -4.83
CA LEU A 93 -2.04 1.64 -4.42
C LEU A 93 -2.22 1.12 -2.98
N THR A 94 -2.92 1.85 -2.11
CA THR A 94 -3.02 1.56 -0.66
C THR A 94 -4.41 1.16 -0.18
N MET A 95 -5.48 1.52 -0.90
CA MET A 95 -6.86 1.36 -0.44
C MET A 95 -7.70 0.44 -1.34
N LYS A 96 -7.15 -0.06 -2.45
CA LYS A 96 -7.84 -0.95 -3.39
C LYS A 96 -7.02 -2.20 -3.62
N ASP A 97 -7.70 -3.30 -3.88
CA ASP A 97 -7.06 -4.48 -4.45
C ASP A 97 -6.96 -4.31 -5.98
N LEU A 98 -5.74 -4.32 -6.52
CA LEU A 98 -5.45 -4.29 -7.96
C LEU A 98 -4.95 -5.66 -8.46
N GLY A 99 -4.96 -6.66 -7.58
CA GLY A 99 -4.52 -8.04 -7.81
C GLY A 99 -5.48 -8.91 -8.61
N ASP A 100 -6.71 -8.44 -8.83
CA ASP A 100 -7.68 -9.05 -9.75
C ASP A 100 -7.29 -8.89 -11.25
#